data_AF-A0A2S5TCL8-F1
#
_entry.id   AF-A0A2S5TCL8-F1
#
_cell.length_a   1.000
_cell.length_b   1.000
_cell.length_c   1.000
_cell.angle_alpha   90.00
_cell.angle_beta   90.00
_cell.angle_gamma   90.00
#
_symmetry.space_group_name_H-M   'P 1'
#
loop_
_entity.id
_entity.type
_entity.pdbx_description
1 polymer ?
#
loop_
_entity_poly.entity_id
_entity_poly.type
_entity_poly.pdbx_seq_one_letter_code
_entity_poly.pdbx_strand_id
1 'polypeptide(L)' 'MCVRLERTRCGYSQEELGQKIGRDQALISEIEGAKRSVTLDVIGRLADALGVRPADLLDEKFGRRSK' A
#
# COMPACT_ATOMS: atom_id res chain seq x y z
N MET A 1 6.68 -0.75 5.37
CA MET A 1 5.91 -1.20 4.19
C MET A 1 6.17 -0.28 3.01
N CYS A 2 6.21 -0.81 1.78
CA CYS A 2 6.50 -0.04 0.56
C CYS A 2 5.27 0.57 -0.13
N VAL A 3 4.11 0.64 0.54
CA VAL A 3 2.82 1.07 -0.03
C VAL A 3 2.92 2.38 -0.82
N ARG A 4 3.64 3.38 -0.31
CA ARG A 4 3.84 4.67 -1.01
C ARG A 4 4.54 4.50 -2.36
N LEU A 5 5.61 3.70 -2.40
CA LEU A 5 6.39 3.47 -3.62
C LEU A 5 5.53 2.79 -4.69
N GLU A 6 4.86 1.71 -4.33
CA GLU A 6 4.00 0.96 -5.27
C GLU A 6 2.79 1.79 -5.70
N ARG A 7 2.16 2.55 -4.79
CA ARG A 7 1.09 3.48 -5.14
C ARG A 7 1.54 4.49 -6.19
N THR A 8 2.70 5.10 -6.01
CA THR A 8 3.24 6.08 -6.98
C THR A 8 3.63 5.42 -8.31
N ARG A 9 4.09 4.16 -8.30
CA ARG A 9 4.36 3.38 -9.52
C ARG A 9 3.09 3.08 -10.30
N CYS A 10 1.98 2.82 -9.61
CA CYS A 10 0.66 2.68 -10.23
C CYS A 10 0.02 4.02 -10.64
N GLY A 11 0.65 5.16 -10.34
CA GLY A 11 0.13 6.48 -10.67
C GLY A 11 -1.07 6.93 -9.83
N TYR A 12 -1.35 6.26 -8.71
CA TYR A 12 -2.51 6.60 -7.87
C TYR A 12 -2.18 7.71 -6.87
N SER A 13 -3.11 8.60 -6.61
CA SER A 13 -3.18 9.42 -5.40
C SER A 13 -3.57 8.57 -4.19
N GLN A 14 -3.38 9.12 -2.97
CA GLN A 14 -3.81 8.44 -1.74
C GLN A 14 -5.33 8.25 -1.70
N GLU A 15 -6.09 9.21 -2.24
CA GLU A 15 -7.54 9.13 -2.33
C GLU A 15 -7.99 8.02 -3.27
N GLU A 16 -7.41 7.93 -4.48
CA GLU A 16 -7.72 6.88 -5.44
C GLU A 16 -7.40 5.49 -4.92
N LEU A 17 -6.27 5.32 -4.22
CA LEU A 17 -5.94 4.04 -3.58
C LEU A 17 -6.94 3.70 -2.47
N GLY A 18 -7.33 4.69 -1.66
CA GLY A 18 -8.36 4.53 -0.64
C GLY A 18 -9.67 4.03 -1.25
N GLN A 19 -10.17 4.74 -2.27
CA GLN A 19 -11.38 4.37 -2.99
C GLN A 19 -11.29 2.95 -3.57
N LYS A 20 -10.16 2.56 -4.17
CA LYS A 20 -9.93 1.21 -4.72
C LYS A 20 -10.05 0.11 -3.68
N ILE A 21 -9.64 0.36 -2.43
CA ILE A 21 -9.76 -0.63 -1.34
C ILE A 21 -11.04 -0.46 -0.50
N GLY A 22 -11.92 0.48 -0.88
CA GLY A 22 -13.15 0.82 -0.18
C GLY A 22 -12.91 1.48 1.19
N ARG A 23 -11.92 2.37 1.29
CA ARG A 23 -11.51 3.07 2.52
C ARG A 23 -11.21 4.54 2.27
N ASP A 24 -11.19 5.33 3.33
CA ASP A 24 -10.87 6.75 3.22
C ASP A 24 -9.38 7.01 2.99
N GLN A 25 -9.09 8.14 2.33
CA GLN A 25 -7.71 8.64 2.10
C GLN A 25 -6.90 8.72 3.40
N ALA A 26 -7.55 9.05 4.52
CA ALA A 26 -6.92 9.15 5.84
C ALA A 26 -6.22 7.85 6.25
N LEU A 27 -6.83 6.69 5.96
CA LEU A 27 -6.22 5.39 6.24
C LEU A 27 -4.92 5.21 5.47
N ILE A 28 -4.89 5.58 4.18
CA ILE A 28 -3.68 5.48 3.35
C ILE A 28 -2.57 6.37 3.91
N SER A 29 -2.91 7.60 4.32
CA SER A 29 -1.96 8.52 4.94
C SER A 29 -1.33 7.94 6.22
N GLU A 30 -2.13 7.32 7.09
CA GLU A 30 -1.64 6.66 8.31
C GLU A 30 -0.71 5.48 8.01
N ILE A 31 -1.06 4.66 7.02
CA ILE A 31 -0.28 3.49 6.59
C ILE A 31 1.08 3.92 6.05
N GLU A 32 1.09 4.90 5.13
CA GLU A 32 2.34 5.42 4.57
C GLU A 32 3.18 6.19 5.59
N GLY A 33 2.55 6.71 6.64
CA GLY A 33 3.22 7.35 7.77
C GLY A 33 3.74 6.37 8.82
N ALA A 34 3.53 5.06 8.67
CA ALA A 34 3.82 4.03 9.66
C ALA A 34 3.18 4.30 11.05
N LYS A 35 2.06 5.03 11.08
CA LYS A 35 1.40 5.47 12.32
C LYS A 35 0.44 4.43 12.89
N ARG A 36 0.08 3.40 12.12
CA ARG A 36 -0.95 2.42 12.49
C ARG A 36 -0.59 1.00 12.06
N SER A 37 -0.80 0.04 12.96
CA SER A 37 -0.81 -1.40 12.61
C SER A 37 -2.09 -1.72 11.85
N VAL A 38 -1.96 -2.25 10.64
CA VAL A 38 -3.09 -2.65 9.78
C VAL A 38 -3.40 -4.14 9.92
N THR A 39 -4.65 -4.50 9.66
CA THR A 39 -5.07 -5.90 9.60
C THR A 39 -4.56 -6.59 8.33
N LEU A 40 -4.49 -7.92 8.36
CA LEU A 40 -4.14 -8.72 7.18
C LEU A 40 -5.12 -8.52 6.01
N ASP A 41 -6.41 -8.28 6.29
CA ASP A 41 -7.42 -7.93 5.28
C ASP A 41 -7.05 -6.65 4.52
N VAL A 42 -6.62 -5.60 5.22
CA VAL A 42 -6.22 -4.34 4.59
C VAL A 42 -4.95 -4.54 3.75
N ILE A 43 -4.01 -5.35 4.22
CA ILE A 43 -2.80 -5.69 3.45
C ILE A 43 -3.17 -6.44 2.16
N GLY A 44 -4.09 -7.40 2.23
CA GLY A 44 -4.58 -8.13 1.06
C GLY A 44 -5.22 -7.19 0.03
N ARG A 45 -6.13 -6.32 0.46
CA ARG A 45 -6.76 -5.34 -0.44
C ARG A 45 -5.78 -4.37 -1.07
N LEU A 46 -4.78 -3.91 -0.30
CA LEU A 46 -3.72 -3.05 -0.83
C LEU A 46 -2.88 -3.79 -1.88
N ALA A 47 -2.52 -5.04 -1.61
CA ALA A 47 -1.76 -5.86 -2.54
C ALA A 47 -2.53 -6.07 -3.86
N ASP A 48 -3.81 -6.41 -3.77
CA ASP A 48 -4.70 -6.56 -4.93
C ASP A 48 -4.82 -5.26 -5.72
N ALA A 49 -5.05 -4.13 -5.04
CA ALA A 49 -5.20 -2.82 -5.69
C ALA A 49 -3.90 -2.33 -6.35
N LEU A 50 -2.74 -2.73 -5.82
CA LEU A 50 -1.41 -2.35 -6.30
C LEU A 50 -0.80 -3.39 -7.26
N GLY A 51 -1.44 -4.55 -7.46
CA GLY A 51 -0.94 -5.62 -8.32
C GLY A 51 0.35 -6.27 -7.82
N VAL A 52 0.57 -6.29 -6.51
CA VAL A 52 1.76 -6.90 -5.86
C VAL A 52 1.33 -8.01 -4.92
N ARG A 53 2.26 -8.83 -4.42
CA ARG A 53 1.90 -9.84 -3.42
C ARG A 53 1.82 -9.21 -2.02
N PRO A 54 0.96 -9.69 -1.11
CA PRO A 54 0.91 -9.18 0.27
C PRO A 54 2.26 -9.21 0.99
N ALA A 55 3.05 -10.28 0.77
CA ALA A 55 4.39 -10.42 1.34
C ALA A 55 5.37 -9.34 0.85
N ASP A 56 5.17 -8.87 -0.37
CA ASP A 56 5.99 -7.82 -0.97
C ASP A 56 5.76 -6.46 -0.26
N LEU A 57 4.54 -6.18 0.21
CA LEU A 57 4.26 -4.98 1.00
C LEU A 57 4.92 -4.99 2.39
N LEU A 58 5.18 -6.18 2.93
CA LEU A 58 5.75 -6.40 4.25
C LEU A 58 7.28 -6.47 4.25
N ASP A 59 7.90 -6.80 3.12
CA ASP A 59 9.35 -6.86 2.98
C ASP A 59 9.94 -5.44 2.91
N GLU A 60 10.72 -5.06 3.93
CA GLU A 60 11.40 -3.76 4.00
C GLU A 60 12.41 -3.53 2.87
N LYS A 61 12.83 -4.60 2.18
CA LYS A 61 13.73 -4.54 1.01
C LYS A 61 12.97 -4.48 -0.32
N PHE A 62 11.66 -4.71 -0.31
CA PHE A 62 10.81 -4.62 -1.48
C PHE A 62 10.58 -3.14 -1.82
N GLY A 63 10.97 -2.75 -3.03
CA GLY A 63 11.13 -1.34 -3.44
C GLY A 63 12.57 -0.92 -3.73
N ARG A 64 13.57 -1.67 -3.24
CA ARG A 64 15.00 -1.52 -3.64
C ARG A 64 15.44 -2.50 -4.72
N ARG A 65 14.65 -3.54 -5.01
CA ARG A 65 14.89 -4.46 -6.12
C ARG A 65 14.39 -3.82 -7.43
N SER A 66 15.19 -2.91 -7.98
CA SER A 66 15.37 -2.88 -9.43
C SER A 66 16.56 -3.80 -9.72
N LYS A 67 16.30 -4.98 -10.25
CA LYS A 67 17.29 -5.78 -10.98
C LYS A 67 16.64 -6.28 -12.25
#